data_AF-T0NHS2-F1
#
_entry.id   AF-T0NHS2-F1
#
_cell.length_a   1.000
_cell.length_b   1.000
_cell.length_c   1.000
_cell.angle_alpha   90.00
_cell.angle_beta   90.00
_cell.angle_gamma   90.00
#
_symmetry.space_group_name_H-M   'P 1'
#
loop_
_entity.id
_entity.type
_entity.pdbx_description
1 polymer ?
#
loop_
_entity_poly.entity_id
_entity_poly.type
_entity_poly.pdbx_seq_one_letter_code
_entity_poly.pdbx_strand_id
1 'polypeptide(L)'
;MKVKLKKKVDIATTKKIQVIGAVEPHSKYEAVVNVEVTRANSGKVDNYYVADEYDNSEGMTSLSIDKTYNVAIIPAEKAGDEEVVNFYGSYKE
;
A
#
# COMPACT_ATOMS: atom_id res chain seq x y z
N MET A 1 -3.07 -1.77 -27.14
CA MET A 1 -2.37 -2.76 -26.31
C MET A 1 -3.36 -3.85 -25.90
N LYS A 2 -3.11 -5.12 -26.24
CA LYS A 2 -3.96 -6.26 -25.82
C LYS A 2 -3.25 -7.00 -24.69
N VAL A 3 -3.74 -6.90 -23.46
CA VAL A 3 -3.22 -7.67 -22.34
C VAL A 3 -3.80 -9.08 -22.42
N LYS A 4 -2.98 -10.08 -22.74
CA LYS A 4 -3.36 -11.49 -22.61
C LYS A 4 -3.09 -11.92 -21.17
N LEU A 5 -4.12 -11.98 -20.34
CA LEU A 5 -4.02 -12.55 -19.00
C LEU A 5 -3.87 -14.07 -19.13
N LYS A 6 -2.67 -14.60 -18.88
CA LYS A 6 -2.50 -16.03 -18.61
C LYS A 6 -3.07 -16.29 -17.22
N LYS A 7 -4.12 -17.10 -17.11
CA LYS A 7 -4.76 -17.44 -15.83
C LYS A 7 -3.78 -18.25 -14.98
N LYS A 8 -3.02 -17.60 -14.12
CA LYS A 8 -2.31 -18.24 -13.00
C LYS A 8 -3.21 -18.11 -11.78
N VAL A 9 -3.75 -19.23 -11.30
CA VAL A 9 -4.58 -19.26 -10.10
C VAL A 9 -3.64 -19.49 -8.92
N ASP A 10 -3.11 -18.41 -8.37
CA ASP A 10 -2.41 -18.43 -7.09
C ASP A 10 -3.41 -17.96 -6.01
N ILE A 11 -3.33 -18.55 -4.82
CA ILE A 11 -4.11 -18.11 -3.66
C ILE A 11 -3.59 -16.72 -3.26
N ALA A 12 -4.50 -15.81 -2.92
CA ALA A 12 -4.19 -14.46 -2.46
C ALA A 12 -4.47 -14.33 -0.97
N THR A 13 -3.63 -13.57 -0.27
CA THR A 13 -3.93 -13.05 1.07
C THR A 13 -4.17 -11.54 0.94
N THR A 14 -4.98 -10.98 1.83
CA THR A 14 -5.17 -9.52 1.91
C THR A 14 -4.68 -9.02 3.26
N LYS A 15 -3.68 -8.13 3.24
CA LYS A 15 -3.21 -7.42 4.42
C LYS A 15 -4.02 -6.15 4.62
N LYS A 16 -4.48 -5.93 5.85
CA LYS A 16 -5.18 -4.71 6.26
C LYS A 16 -4.24 -3.81 7.04
N ILE A 17 -4.07 -2.57 6.61
CA ILE A 17 -3.13 -1.61 7.20
C ILE A 17 -3.90 -0.33 7.50
N GLN A 18 -3.98 0.03 8.77
CA GLN A 18 -4.57 1.31 9.18
C GLN A 18 -3.51 2.40 9.13
N VAL A 19 -3.82 3.48 8.42
CA VAL A 19 -3.01 4.70 8.36
C VAL A 19 -3.81 5.82 9.00
N ILE A 20 -3.19 6.48 9.97
CA ILE A 20 -3.74 7.62 10.69
C ILE A 20 -2.77 8.79 10.51
N GLY A 21 -3.29 9.97 10.22
CA GLY A 21 -2.47 11.16 10.01
C GLY A 21 -3.30 12.41 9.72
N ALA A 22 -2.64 13.44 9.19
CA ALA A 22 -3.30 14.64 8.70
C ALA A 22 -2.55 15.20 7.50
N VAL A 23 -3.30 15.82 6.57
CA VAL A 23 -2.76 16.57 5.43
C VAL A 23 -3.03 18.04 5.67
N GLU A 24 -2.01 18.87 5.53
CA GLU A 24 -2.13 20.30 5.79
C GLU A 24 -3.11 21.00 4.83
N PRO A 25 -3.70 22.14 5.22
CA PRO A 25 -4.50 22.99 4.32
C PRO A 25 -3.74 23.31 3.03
N HIS A 26 -4.48 23.52 1.95
CA HIS A 26 -3.93 23.95 0.66
C HIS A 26 -2.85 23.02 0.09
N SER A 27 -2.96 21.72 0.35
CA SER A 27 -1.96 20.75 -0.09
C SER A 27 -2.59 19.44 -0.59
N LYS A 28 -1.84 18.73 -1.42
CA LYS A 28 -2.14 17.35 -1.78
C LYS A 28 -1.02 16.45 -1.29
N TYR A 29 -1.36 15.26 -0.82
CA TYR A 29 -0.39 14.29 -0.33
C TYR A 29 -0.55 12.97 -1.09
N GLU A 30 0.49 12.56 -1.80
CA GLU A 30 0.57 11.21 -2.35
C GLU A 30 1.05 10.25 -1.26
N ALA A 31 0.28 9.20 -1.01
CA ALA A 31 0.60 8.16 -0.05
C ALA A 31 0.85 6.84 -0.77
N VAL A 32 1.87 6.10 -0.33
CA VAL A 32 2.18 4.74 -0.80
C VAL A 32 2.40 3.86 0.42
N VAL A 33 1.55 2.85 0.57
CA VAL A 33 1.77 1.76 1.52
C VAL A 33 2.49 0.63 0.78
N ASN A 34 3.62 0.19 1.31
CA ASN A 34 4.37 -0.96 0.83
C ASN A 34 4.35 -2.07 1.88
N VAL A 35 4.01 -3.28 1.47
CA VAL A 35 4.21 -4.50 2.25
C VAL A 35 5.36 -5.27 1.61
N GLU A 36 6.48 -5.29 2.31
CA GLU A 36 7.64 -6.09 1.97
C GLU A 36 7.49 -7.47 2.62
N VAL A 37 7.58 -8.54 1.83
CA VAL A 37 7.51 -9.92 2.29
C VAL A 37 8.81 -10.63 1.96
N THR A 38 9.55 -11.03 2.99
CA THR A 38 10.73 -11.88 2.86
C THR A 38 10.30 -13.35 2.94
N ARG A 39 10.51 -14.09 1.86
CA ARG A 39 10.06 -15.49 1.72
C ARG A 39 10.95 -16.46 2.48
N ALA A 40 10.37 -17.22 3.41
CA ALA A 40 11.09 -18.10 4.34
C ALA A 40 12.09 -19.05 3.64
N ASN A 41 11.64 -19.67 2.55
CA ASN A 41 12.38 -20.76 1.89
C ASN A 41 13.42 -20.28 0.87
N SER A 42 13.32 -19.04 0.41
CA SER A 42 14.19 -18.51 -0.65
C SER A 42 14.96 -17.26 -0.26
N GLY A 43 14.61 -16.61 0.85
CA GLY A 43 15.10 -15.28 1.21
C GLY A 43 14.71 -14.20 0.20
N LYS A 44 13.83 -14.51 -0.76
CA LYS A 44 13.40 -13.58 -1.78
C LYS A 44 12.52 -12.50 -1.15
N VAL A 45 12.79 -11.25 -1.48
CA VAL A 45 11.97 -10.11 -1.08
C VAL A 45 10.97 -9.80 -2.19
N ASP A 46 9.68 -9.87 -1.86
CA ASP A 46 8.57 -9.43 -2.71
C ASP A 46 7.98 -8.13 -2.13
N ASN A 47 7.60 -7.18 -2.97
CA ASN A 47 6.99 -5.92 -2.53
C ASN A 47 5.59 -5.75 -3.12
N TYR A 48 4.64 -5.35 -2.27
CA TYR A 48 3.23 -5.17 -2.63
C TYR A 48 2.78 -3.77 -2.26
N TYR A 49 2.22 -3.04 -3.22
CA TYR A 49 1.94 -1.61 -3.07
C TYR A 49 0.46 -1.30 -3.20
N VAL A 50 0.02 -0.30 -2.45
CA VAL A 50 -1.17 0.49 -2.75
C VAL A 50 -0.81 1.97 -2.66
N ALA A 51 -1.23 2.72 -3.65
CA ALA A 51 -1.04 4.17 -3.70
C ALA A 51 -2.39 4.87 -3.60
N ASP A 52 -2.37 6.07 -3.03
CA ASP A 52 -3.55 6.91 -2.85
C ASP A 52 -3.15 8.39 -2.89
N GLU A 53 -4.12 9.25 -3.14
CA GLU A 53 -3.95 10.70 -3.07
C GLU A 53 -4.98 11.28 -2.10
N TYR A 54 -4.48 12.05 -1.14
CA TYR A 54 -5.30 12.85 -0.25
C TYR A 54 -5.28 14.29 -0.75
N ASP A 55 -6.41 14.76 -1.25
CA ASP A 55 -6.57 16.12 -1.74
C ASP A 55 -7.18 17.01 -0.66
N ASN A 56 -6.37 17.94 -0.13
CA ASN A 56 -6.81 19.01 0.75
C ASN A 56 -6.49 20.39 0.15
N SER A 57 -6.41 20.49 -1.18
CA SER A 57 -5.99 21.72 -1.87
C SER A 57 -6.99 22.87 -1.68
N GLU A 58 -8.28 22.56 -1.56
CA GLU A 58 -9.34 23.55 -1.29
C GLU A 58 -9.66 23.68 0.21
N GLY A 59 -9.00 22.89 1.06
CA GLY A 59 -9.24 22.88 2.49
C GLY A 59 -8.58 24.05 3.20
N MET A 60 -9.35 24.72 4.07
CA MET A 60 -8.86 25.78 4.96
C MET A 60 -8.31 25.22 6.30
N THR A 61 -8.53 23.94 6.56
CA THR A 61 -8.13 23.22 7.78
C THR A 61 -7.46 21.90 7.39
N SER A 62 -6.65 21.34 8.30
CA SER A 62 -6.00 20.05 8.04
C SER A 62 -7.05 18.95 7.83
N LEU A 63 -6.83 18.10 6.83
CA LEU A 63 -7.67 16.95 6.54
C LEU A 63 -7.18 15.76 7.38
N SER A 64 -8.00 15.29 8.32
CA SER A 64 -7.69 14.09 9.10
C SER A 64 -7.79 12.83 8.23
N ILE A 65 -6.78 11.97 8.35
CA ILE A 65 -6.74 10.65 7.75
C ILE A 65 -6.97 9.62 8.85
N ASP A 66 -7.97 8.77 8.65
CA ASP A 66 -8.12 7.47 9.31
C ASP A 66 -8.66 6.48 8.26
N LYS A 67 -7.74 5.76 7.61
CA LYS A 67 -8.08 4.89 6.48
C LYS A 67 -7.42 3.54 6.62
N THR A 68 -8.19 2.48 6.34
CA THR A 68 -7.67 1.12 6.21
C THR A 68 -7.41 0.79 4.74
N TYR A 69 -6.15 0.52 4.44
CA TYR A 69 -5.69 0.02 3.16
C TYR A 69 -5.78 -1.51 3.10
N ASN A 70 -6.19 -2.03 1.95
CA ASN A 70 -6.20 -3.47 1.67
C ASN A 70 -5.13 -3.75 0.61
N VAL A 71 -4.05 -4.44 1.00
CA VAL A 71 -2.94 -4.80 0.11
C VAL A 71 -3.06 -6.28 -0.24
N ALA A 72 -3.19 -6.60 -1.52
CA ALA A 72 -3.24 -7.98 -1.99
C ALA A 72 -1.82 -8.56 -2.11
N ILE A 73 -1.58 -9.69 -1.45
CA ILE A 73 -0.32 -10.42 -1.47
C ILE A 73 -0.51 -11.70 -2.26
N ILE A 74 0.14 -11.77 -3.43
CA ILE A 74 0.08 -12.90 -4.37
C ILE A 74 1.51 -13.27 -4.79
N PRO A 75 1.94 -14.53 -4.60
CA PRO A 75 1.21 -15.61 -3.94
C PRO A 75 1.01 -15.35 -2.44
N ALA A 76 -0.03 -15.97 -1.87
CA ALA A 76 -0.33 -15.92 -0.46
C ALA A 76 0.90 -16.22 0.41
N GLU A 77 0.99 -15.49 1.51
CA GLU A 77 2.01 -15.67 2.54
C GLU A 77 1.95 -17.08 3.12
N LYS A 78 3.11 -17.59 3.51
CA LYS A 78 3.27 -18.92 4.10
C LYS A 78 3.87 -18.80 5.50
N ALA A 79 3.73 -19.87 6.27
CA ALA A 79 4.39 -19.95 7.57
C ALA A 79 5.91 -19.75 7.42
N GLY A 80 6.46 -18.81 8.20
CA GLY A 80 7.86 -18.43 8.18
C GLY A 80 8.21 -17.26 7.26
N ASP A 81 7.28 -16.78 6.43
CA ASP A 81 7.48 -15.51 5.72
C ASP A 81 7.54 -14.37 6.76
N GLU A 82 8.41 -13.39 6.55
CA GLU A 82 8.53 -12.18 7.38
C GLU A 82 7.97 -10.97 6.64
N GLU A 83 7.25 -10.10 7.35
CA GLU A 83 6.58 -8.94 6.78
C GLU A 83 7.08 -7.64 7.41
N VAL A 84 7.35 -6.63 6.56
CA VAL A 84 7.60 -5.26 6.97
C VAL A 84 6.64 -4.33 6.23
N VAL A 85 5.90 -3.52 6.98
CA VAL A 85 5.02 -2.48 6.43
C VAL A 85 5.76 -1.16 6.43
N ASN A 86 5.88 -0.54 5.26
CA ASN A 86 6.45 0.78 5.08
C ASN A 86 5.39 1.75 4.54
N PHE A 87 5.44 2.99 5.02
CA PHE A 87 4.60 4.08 4.51
C PHE A 87 5.50 5.17 3.94
N TYR A 88 5.25 5.52 2.69
CA TYR A 88 5.95 6.60 1.99
C TYR A 88 4.94 7.63 1.54
N GLY A 89 5.41 8.85 1.33
CA GLY A 89 4.61 9.85 0.67
C GLY A 89 5.31 11.18 0.54
N SER A 90 4.71 12.06 -0.23
CA SER A 90 5.21 13.40 -0.48
C SER A 90 4.06 14.36 -0.73
N TYR A 91 4.25 15.61 -0.30
CA TYR A 91 3.39 16.70 -0.70
C TYR A 91 3.61 17.01 -2.18
N LYS A 92 2.53 17.20 -2.92
CA LYS A 92 2.52 17.79 -4.26
C LYS A 92 2.25 19.27 -4.15
N GLU A 93 2.97 20.04 -4.96
CA GLU A 93 2.68 21.45 -5.27
C GLU A 93 1.39 21.60 -6.09
#